data_AF-A0A950G5H0-F1
#
_entry.id   AF-A0A950G5H0-F1
#
_cell.length_a   1.000
_cell.length_b   1.000
_cell.length_c   1.000
_cell.angle_alpha   90.00
_cell.angle_beta   90.00
_cell.angle_gamma   90.00
#
_symmetry.space_group_name_H-M   'P 1'
#
loop_
_entity.id
_entity.type
_entity.pdbx_description
1 polymer ?
#
loop_
_entity_poly.entity_id
_entity_poly.type
_entity_poly.pdbx_seq_one_letter_code
_entity_poly.pdbx_strand_id
1 'polypeptide(L)'
;MSDYDTDILEWSEHQAGLLRCLARGSSANEQPDWDNIIEEIESVGRSQLSAVRSHLVQSLVHDLKAEAWPLSRDVPHWRAEARRHRFEAGEAFAPSMRQKIDLAKLYRQALRLLPETIDGQPPLPVPPDCPVTLGELLADADQRTD
;
A
#
# COMPACT_ATOMS: atom_id res chain seq x y z
N MET A 1 25.55 -15.42 -11.55
CA MET A 1 24.17 -15.27 -11.06
C MET A 1 24.18 -15.94 -9.71
N SER A 2 23.99 -15.18 -8.65
CA SER A 2 23.94 -15.76 -7.30
C SER A 2 22.59 -16.48 -7.11
N ASP A 3 22.47 -17.31 -6.08
CA ASP A 3 21.19 -17.91 -5.71
C ASP A 3 20.12 -16.85 -5.42
N TYR A 4 20.52 -15.64 -4.98
CA TYR A 4 19.64 -14.47 -4.85
C TYR A 4 18.91 -14.12 -6.16
N ASP A 5 19.61 -14.18 -7.31
CA ASP A 5 19.03 -13.85 -8.62
C ASP A 5 18.09 -14.96 -9.15
N THR A 6 18.13 -16.15 -8.55
CA THR A 6 17.53 -17.37 -9.10
C THR A 6 16.38 -17.90 -8.24
N ASP A 7 16.51 -17.85 -6.91
CA ASP A 7 15.47 -18.21 -5.94
C ASP A 7 15.61 -17.38 -4.65
N ILE A 8 14.90 -16.24 -4.62
CA ILE A 8 14.90 -15.32 -3.47
C ILE A 8 14.36 -15.97 -2.19
N LEU A 9 13.43 -16.94 -2.31
CA LEU A 9 12.82 -17.59 -1.16
C LEU A 9 13.87 -18.47 -0.48
N GLU A 10 14.48 -19.38 -1.24
CA GLU A 10 15.53 -20.27 -0.74
C GLU A 10 16.72 -19.49 -0.18
N TRP A 11 17.17 -18.45 -0.89
CA TRP A 11 18.22 -17.56 -0.41
C TRP A 11 17.84 -16.90 0.93
N SER A 12 16.63 -16.35 1.06
CA SER A 12 16.21 -15.65 2.28
C SER A 12 16.10 -16.58 3.50
N GLU A 13 15.65 -17.81 3.29
CA GLU A 13 15.57 -18.83 4.35
C GLU A 13 16.96 -19.28 4.80
N HIS A 14 17.89 -19.47 3.86
CA HIS A 14 19.28 -19.80 4.13
C HIS A 14 19.98 -18.68 4.93
N GLN A 15 19.89 -17.43 4.49
CA GLN A 15 20.45 -16.28 5.21
C GLN A 15 19.87 -16.15 6.62
N ALA A 16 18.56 -16.36 6.79
CA ALA A 16 17.93 -16.40 8.12
C ALA A 16 18.49 -17.52 9.01
N GLY A 17 18.86 -18.68 8.44
CA GLY A 17 19.57 -19.74 9.12
C GLY A 17 20.94 -19.30 9.65
N LEU A 18 21.75 -18.66 8.80
CA LEU A 18 23.07 -18.14 9.17
C LEU A 18 22.99 -17.10 10.31
N LEU A 19 22.04 -16.16 10.20
CA LEU A 19 21.81 -15.14 11.23
C LEU A 19 21.40 -15.75 12.58
N ARG A 20 20.59 -16.81 12.59
CA ARG A 20 20.21 -17.53 13.82
C ARG A 20 21.40 -18.24 14.47
N CYS A 21 22.32 -18.81 13.67
CA CYS A 21 23.54 -19.41 14.19
C CYS A 21 24.43 -18.36 14.86
N LEU A 22 24.66 -17.23 14.20
CA LEU A 22 25.43 -16.10 14.75
C LEU A 22 24.81 -15.56 16.04
N ALA A 23 23.48 -15.37 16.08
CA ALA A 23 22.77 -14.89 17.26
C ALA A 23 22.90 -15.83 18.48
N ARG A 24 23.14 -17.13 18.24
CA ARG A 24 23.35 -18.15 19.29
C ARG A 24 24.83 -18.28 19.70
N GLY A 25 25.74 -17.53 19.07
CA GLY A 25 27.18 -17.65 19.29
C GLY A 25 27.82 -18.88 18.63
N SER A 26 27.10 -19.55 17.73
CA SER A 26 27.64 -20.66 16.95
C SER A 26 28.34 -20.13 15.70
N SER A 27 29.53 -20.66 15.41
CA SER A 27 30.21 -20.40 14.14
C SER A 27 29.52 -21.16 13.01
N ALA A 28 28.94 -20.44 12.06
CA ALA A 28 28.61 -20.98 10.76
C ALA A 28 29.90 -21.10 9.92
N ASN A 29 29.98 -22.09 9.03
CA ASN A 29 31.10 -22.24 8.08
C ASN A 29 31.05 -21.21 6.94
N GLU A 30 29.97 -20.45 6.86
CA GLU A 30 29.65 -19.48 5.83
C GLU A 30 29.30 -18.14 6.51
N GLN A 31 29.70 -17.02 5.89
CA GLN A 31 29.34 -15.69 6.36
C GLN A 31 28.02 -15.25 5.71
N PRO A 32 27.13 -14.56 6.45
CA PRO A 32 25.95 -13.97 5.84
C PRO A 32 26.32 -13.00 4.71
N ASP A 33 25.48 -12.97 3.69
CA ASP A 33 25.55 -12.03 2.59
C ASP A 33 25.03 -10.66 3.04
N TRP A 34 25.87 -9.92 3.76
CA TRP A 34 25.48 -8.69 4.44
C TRP A 34 24.92 -7.63 3.51
N ASP A 35 25.48 -7.50 2.30
CA ASP A 35 25.05 -6.47 1.35
C ASP A 35 23.60 -6.71 0.91
N ASN A 36 23.29 -7.94 0.48
CA ASN A 36 21.93 -8.31 0.07
C ASN A 36 20.94 -8.36 1.25
N ILE A 37 21.38 -8.76 2.45
CA ILE A 37 20.54 -8.71 3.67
C ILE A 37 20.16 -7.27 4.02
N ILE A 38 21.10 -6.34 3.96
CA ILE A 38 20.85 -4.92 4.23
C ILE A 38 19.85 -4.39 3.20
N GLU A 39 20.07 -4.67 1.92
CA GLU A 39 19.17 -4.24 0.86
C GLU A 39 17.73 -4.74 1.08
N GLU A 40 17.56 -6.02 1.41
CA GLU A 40 16.24 -6.59 1.67
C GLU A 40 15.55 -6.02 2.90
N ILE A 41 16.28 -5.79 3.99
CA ILE A 41 15.69 -5.15 5.19
C ILE A 41 15.20 -3.73 4.85
N GLU A 42 15.96 -2.97 4.07
CA GLU A 42 15.50 -1.66 3.61
C GLU A 42 14.35 -1.76 2.60
N SER A 43 14.34 -2.80 1.76
CA SER A 43 13.29 -3.07 0.76
C SER A 43 11.93 -3.27 1.43
N VAL A 44 11.88 -4.05 2.52
CA VAL A 44 10.64 -4.36 3.27
C VAL A 44 9.91 -3.08 3.69
N GLY A 45 10.63 -2.13 4.29
CA GLY A 45 10.04 -0.87 4.75
C GLY A 45 9.53 0.01 3.60
N ARG A 46 10.25 0.04 2.47
CA ARG A 46 9.84 0.78 1.26
C ARG A 46 8.60 0.14 0.63
N SER A 47 8.56 -1.19 0.55
CA SER A 47 7.46 -1.96 -0.02
C SER A 47 6.17 -1.82 0.78
N GLN A 48 6.24 -1.92 2.12
CA GLN A 48 5.07 -1.69 2.99
C GLN A 48 4.50 -0.26 2.83
N LEU A 49 5.37 0.76 2.83
CA LEU A 49 4.93 2.14 2.60
C LEU A 49 4.31 2.33 1.21
N SER A 50 4.86 1.67 0.19
CA SER A 50 4.33 1.71 -1.17
C SER A 50 2.94 1.05 -1.26
N ALA A 51 2.76 -0.09 -0.58
CA ALA A 51 1.47 -0.77 -0.48
C ALA A 51 0.40 0.14 0.16
N VAL A 52 0.68 0.74 1.31
CA VAL A 52 -0.24 1.68 1.97
C VAL A 52 -0.62 2.83 1.03
N ARG A 53 0.37 3.46 0.38
CA ARG A 53 0.11 4.55 -0.59
C ARG A 53 -0.75 4.08 -1.76
N SER A 54 -0.50 2.87 -2.27
CA SER A 54 -1.29 2.28 -3.36
C SER A 54 -2.74 2.07 -2.95
N HIS A 55 -2.99 1.48 -1.78
CA HIS A 55 -4.33 1.30 -1.25
C HIS A 55 -5.05 2.64 -1.04
N LEU A 56 -4.38 3.65 -0.47
CA LEU A 56 -4.94 4.99 -0.33
C LEU A 56 -5.31 5.64 -1.68
N VAL A 57 -4.48 5.44 -2.72
CA VAL A 57 -4.82 5.95 -4.06
C VAL A 57 -6.03 5.23 -4.63
N GLN A 58 -6.08 3.89 -4.52
CA GLN A 58 -7.21 3.12 -5.06
C GLN A 58 -8.53 3.44 -4.33
N SER A 59 -8.51 3.65 -3.02
CA SER A 59 -9.71 4.08 -2.30
C SER A 59 -10.21 5.43 -2.81
N LEU A 60 -9.31 6.42 -2.90
CA LEU A 60 -9.62 7.75 -3.44
C LEU A 60 -10.15 7.69 -4.88
N VAL A 61 -9.57 6.86 -5.75
CA VAL A 61 -10.08 6.67 -7.13
C VAL A 61 -11.52 6.18 -7.11
N HIS A 62 -11.85 5.20 -6.28
CA HIS A 62 -13.19 4.66 -6.20
C HIS A 62 -14.20 5.64 -5.60
N ASP A 63 -13.81 6.41 -4.58
CA ASP A 63 -14.65 7.48 -4.05
C ASP A 63 -14.94 8.54 -5.11
N LEU A 64 -13.90 8.99 -5.81
CA LEU A 64 -14.03 9.96 -6.87
C LEU A 64 -14.90 9.46 -8.02
N LYS A 65 -14.83 8.16 -8.37
CA LYS A 65 -15.76 7.57 -9.35
C LYS A 65 -17.20 7.62 -8.84
N ALA A 66 -17.44 7.33 -7.56
CA ALA A 66 -18.78 7.39 -6.98
C ALA A 66 -19.34 8.83 -6.94
N GLU A 67 -18.48 9.83 -6.74
CA GLU A 67 -18.86 11.25 -6.78
C GLU A 67 -19.07 11.77 -8.20
N ALA A 68 -18.20 11.40 -9.13
CA ALA A 68 -18.24 11.85 -10.52
C ALA A 68 -19.38 11.20 -11.33
N TRP A 69 -19.77 9.96 -11.01
CA TRP A 69 -20.86 9.25 -11.69
C TRP A 69 -21.89 8.68 -10.71
N PRO A 70 -22.63 9.54 -9.97
CA PRO A 70 -23.50 9.10 -8.88
C PRO A 70 -24.70 8.27 -9.36
N LEU A 71 -25.04 8.32 -10.65
CA LEU A 71 -26.12 7.56 -11.28
C LEU A 71 -25.65 6.24 -11.91
N SER A 72 -24.34 5.93 -11.89
CA SER A 72 -23.85 4.66 -12.39
C SER A 72 -24.32 3.51 -11.49
N ARG A 73 -24.66 2.38 -12.11
CA ARG A 73 -25.01 1.14 -11.39
C ARG A 73 -23.84 0.59 -10.57
N ASP A 74 -22.61 0.99 -10.88
CA ASP A 74 -21.39 0.49 -10.25
C ASP A 74 -21.03 1.25 -8.95
N VAL A 75 -21.73 2.34 -8.62
CA VAL A 75 -21.48 3.14 -7.41
C VAL A 75 -21.43 2.29 -6.13
N PRO A 76 -22.37 1.35 -5.88
CA PRO A 76 -22.30 0.49 -4.69
C PRO A 76 -21.01 -0.36 -4.66
N HIS A 77 -20.58 -0.86 -5.81
CA HIS A 77 -19.34 -1.64 -5.93
C HIS A 77 -18.12 -0.76 -5.66
N TRP A 78 -18.00 0.41 -6.30
CA TRP A 78 -16.86 1.31 -6.06
C TRP A 78 -16.77 1.73 -4.59
N ARG A 79 -17.89 2.04 -3.93
CA ARG A 79 -17.89 2.33 -2.49
C ARG A 79 -17.41 1.13 -1.65
N ALA A 80 -17.74 -0.10 -2.05
CA ALA A 80 -17.24 -1.30 -1.39
C ALA A 80 -15.73 -1.48 -1.59
N GLU A 81 -15.24 -1.27 -2.82
CA GLU A 81 -13.81 -1.30 -3.12
C GLU A 81 -13.05 -0.22 -2.33
N ALA A 82 -13.59 1.00 -2.25
CA ALA A 82 -13.00 2.09 -1.48
C ALA A 82 -12.83 1.71 0.00
N ARG A 83 -13.88 1.17 0.62
CA ARG A 83 -13.81 0.66 2.01
C ARG A 83 -12.79 -0.46 2.16
N ARG A 84 -12.75 -1.42 1.24
CA ARG A 84 -11.74 -2.50 1.28
C ARG A 84 -10.33 -1.93 1.21
N HIS A 85 -10.06 -1.01 0.29
CA HIS A 85 -8.75 -0.40 0.17
C HIS A 85 -8.37 0.44 1.40
N ARG A 86 -9.32 1.16 2.02
CA ARG A 86 -9.09 1.84 3.30
C ARG A 86 -8.76 0.87 4.43
N PHE A 87 -9.46 -0.26 4.52
CA PHE A 87 -9.19 -1.33 5.47
C PHE A 87 -7.77 -1.88 5.31
N GLU A 88 -7.39 -2.30 4.09
CA GLU A 88 -6.04 -2.80 3.80
C GLU A 88 -4.95 -1.75 4.06
N ALA A 89 -5.22 -0.48 3.76
CA ALA A 89 -4.31 0.61 4.10
C ALA A 89 -4.14 0.74 5.62
N GLY A 90 -5.24 0.61 6.38
CA GLY A 90 -5.23 0.63 7.84
C GLY A 90 -4.43 -0.52 8.44
N GLU A 91 -4.66 -1.75 7.98
CA GLU A 91 -3.95 -2.96 8.45
C GLU A 91 -2.43 -2.86 8.22
N ALA A 92 -2.01 -2.31 7.07
CA ALA A 92 -0.60 -2.15 6.74
C ALA A 92 0.04 -0.86 7.30
N PHE A 93 -0.75 0.04 7.91
CA PHE A 93 -0.25 1.34 8.34
C PHE A 93 0.50 1.26 9.67
N ALA A 94 1.73 1.79 9.68
CA ALA A 94 2.47 2.06 10.90
C ALA A 94 2.52 3.56 11.22
N PRO A 95 2.52 4.00 12.50
CA PRO A 95 2.57 5.41 12.86
C PRO A 95 3.72 6.20 12.22
N SER A 96 4.88 5.56 12.04
CA SER A 96 6.07 6.15 11.40
C SER A 96 5.89 6.44 9.90
N MET A 97 4.85 5.89 9.26
CA MET A 97 4.52 6.16 7.86
C MET A 97 3.80 7.50 7.67
N ARG A 98 3.16 8.04 8.72
CA ARG A 98 2.35 9.27 8.65
C ARG A 98 3.12 10.43 8.01
N GLN A 99 4.33 10.70 8.51
CA GLN A 99 5.23 11.75 8.01
C GLN A 99 5.76 11.49 6.59
N LYS A 100 5.61 10.28 6.08
CA LYS A 100 6.02 9.88 4.73
C LYS A 100 4.85 9.87 3.74
N ILE A 101 3.62 10.16 4.16
CA ILE A 101 2.45 10.16 3.27
C ILE A 101 2.03 11.60 3.00
N ASP A 102 2.22 12.02 1.74
CA ASP A 102 1.69 13.27 1.21
C ASP A 102 0.31 12.99 0.60
N LEU A 103 -0.75 13.19 1.38
CA LEU A 103 -2.11 12.90 0.94
C LEU A 103 -2.54 13.76 -0.24
N ALA A 104 -2.11 15.03 -0.30
CA ALA A 104 -2.45 15.91 -1.42
C ALA A 104 -1.85 15.38 -2.74
N LYS A 105 -0.62 14.82 -2.68
CA LYS A 105 -0.02 14.14 -3.84
C LYS A 105 -0.78 12.89 -4.23
N LEU A 106 -1.19 12.05 -3.27
CA LEU A 106 -1.98 10.84 -3.57
C LEU A 106 -3.33 11.19 -4.19
N TYR A 107 -4.00 12.24 -3.70
CA TYR A 107 -5.26 12.70 -4.27
C TYR A 107 -5.10 13.21 -5.72
N ARG A 108 -4.06 14.01 -6.01
CA ARG A 108 -3.76 14.42 -7.38
C ARG A 108 -3.47 13.23 -8.30
N GLN A 109 -2.84 12.17 -7.77
CA GLN A 109 -2.65 10.93 -8.52
C GLN A 109 -3.99 10.25 -8.79
N ALA A 110 -4.88 10.15 -7.80
CA ALA A 110 -6.20 9.57 -7.97
C ALA A 110 -7.05 10.32 -9.02
N LEU A 111 -7.03 11.66 -9.01
CA LEU A 111 -7.68 12.48 -10.04
C LEU A 111 -7.19 12.16 -11.45
N ARG A 112 -5.88 11.94 -11.64
CA ARG A 112 -5.29 11.57 -12.94
C ARG A 112 -5.64 10.16 -13.41
N LEU A 113 -6.08 9.29 -12.50
CA LEU A 113 -6.48 7.92 -12.79
C LEU A 113 -7.98 7.80 -13.11
N LEU A 114 -8.76 8.89 -12.98
CA LEU A 114 -10.15 8.89 -13.38
C LEU A 114 -10.27 8.71 -14.90
N PRO A 115 -11.22 7.87 -15.36
CA PRO A 115 -11.50 7.78 -16.78
C PRO A 115 -12.18 9.06 -17.27
N GLU A 116 -12.02 9.39 -18.55
CA GLU A 116 -12.71 10.54 -19.15
C GLU A 116 -14.22 10.33 -19.23
N THR A 117 -14.67 9.08 -19.36
CA THR A 117 -16.10 8.71 -19.37
C THR A 117 -16.34 7.35 -18.73
N ILE A 118 -17.56 7.15 -18.21
CA ILE A 118 -18.10 5.83 -17.83
C ILE A 118 -19.48 5.71 -18.46
N ASP A 119 -19.75 4.60 -19.15
CA ASP A 119 -20.99 4.37 -19.90
C ASP A 119 -21.34 5.53 -20.86
N GLY A 120 -20.30 6.16 -21.45
CA GLY A 120 -20.43 7.30 -22.36
C GLY A 120 -20.81 8.63 -21.68
N GLN A 121 -20.86 8.68 -20.36
CA GLN A 121 -21.14 9.91 -19.60
C GLN A 121 -19.83 10.54 -19.09
N PRO A 122 -19.64 11.86 -19.23
CA PRO A 122 -18.51 12.56 -18.62
C PRO A 122 -18.69 12.64 -17.09
N PRO A 123 -17.61 12.85 -16.33
CA PRO A 123 -17.69 13.03 -14.88
C PRO A 123 -18.40 14.32 -14.52
N LEU A 124 -19.16 14.30 -13.42
CA LEU A 124 -19.50 15.53 -12.69
C LEU A 124 -18.24 16.14 -12.05
N PRO A 125 -18.21 17.46 -11.79
CA PRO A 125 -17.10 18.09 -11.09
C PRO A 125 -16.87 17.46 -9.71
N VAL A 126 -15.62 17.10 -9.44
CA VAL A 126 -15.14 16.63 -8.13
C VAL A 126 -14.25 17.70 -7.48
N PRO A 127 -14.06 17.69 -6.15
CA PRO A 127 -13.19 18.64 -5.48
C PRO A 127 -11.76 18.67 -6.09
N PRO A 128 -11.16 19.85 -6.28
CA PRO A 128 -9.78 19.94 -6.79
C PRO A 128 -8.74 19.55 -5.73
N ASP A 129 -9.12 19.65 -4.45
CA ASP A 129 -8.31 19.32 -3.28
C ASP A 129 -8.96 18.19 -2.47
N CYS A 130 -8.14 17.39 -1.79
CA CYS A 130 -8.60 16.25 -1.01
C CYS A 130 -9.54 16.71 0.12
N PRO A 131 -10.81 16.29 0.14
CA PRO A 131 -11.78 16.75 1.13
C PRO A 131 -11.64 16.05 2.48
N VAL A 132 -10.88 14.96 2.52
CA VAL A 132 -10.69 14.11 3.70
C VAL A 132 -9.23 14.13 4.16
N THR A 133 -9.05 13.88 5.44
CA THR A 133 -7.75 13.72 6.09
C THR A 133 -7.27 12.28 6.02
N LEU A 134 -5.96 12.08 6.26
CA LEU A 134 -5.39 10.74 6.35
C LEU A 134 -5.98 9.96 7.53
N GLY A 135 -6.37 10.64 8.61
CA GLY A 135 -7.00 10.02 9.76
C GLY A 135 -8.35 9.41 9.39
N GLU A 136 -9.20 10.16 8.68
CA GLU A 136 -10.52 9.69 8.25
C GLU A 136 -10.42 8.51 7.27
N LEU A 137 -9.47 8.55 6.34
CA LEU A 137 -9.24 7.42 5.42
C LEU A 137 -8.80 6.14 6.12
N LEU A 138 -8.11 6.24 7.26
CA LEU A 138 -7.63 5.10 8.03
C LEU A 138 -8.63 4.66 9.13
N ALA A 139 -9.58 5.52 9.52
CA ALA A 139 -10.54 5.25 10.59
C ALA A 139 -11.63 4.23 10.20
N ASP A 140 -11.87 4.01 8.90
CA ASP A 140 -12.82 3.00 8.42
C ASP A 140 -12.40 1.55 8.77
N ALA A 141 -11.15 1.32 9.18
CA ALA A 141 -10.67 0.04 9.68
C ALA A 141 -11.09 -0.26 11.14
N ASP A 142 -11.51 0.76 11.90
CA ASP A 142 -11.75 0.68 13.34
C ASP A 142 -13.19 0.30 13.72
N GLN A 143 -14.08 0.08 12.74
CA GLN A 143 -15.44 -0.41 12.98
C GLN A 143 -15.45 -1.94 13.19
N ARG A 144 -14.70 -2.42 14.20
CA ARG A 144 -14.93 -3.76 14.74
C ARG A 144 -16.32 -3.76 15.37
N THR A 145 -17.15 -4.65 14.85
CA THR A 145 -18.44 -5.03 15.40
C THR A 145 -18.22 -5.53 16.83
N ASP A 146 -18.81 -4.84 17.80
CA ASP A 146 -19.09 -5.38 19.13
C ASP A 146 -19.98 -6.63 19.04
#